data_AF-A0A2G5SYY3-F1
#
_entry.id   AF-A0A2G5SYY3-F1
#
_cell.length_a   1.000
_cell.length_b   1.000
_cell.length_c   1.000
_cell.angle_alpha   90.00
_cell.angle_beta   90.00
_cell.angle_gamma   90.00
#
_symmetry.space_group_name_H-M   'P 1'
#
loop_
_entity.id
_entity.type
_entity.pdbx_description
1 polymer ?
#
loop_
_entity_poly.entity_id
_entity_poly.type
_entity_poly.pdbx_seq_one_letter_code
_entity_poly.pdbx_strand_id
1 'polypeptide(L)'
;MTVCALKHMTIATMKTARRAFNPVLAKIIESGTALPSGITSTGALSGFAQQAANTLRDNRNREKQEIADLNNRLARYIEKVRFLEAQNRVLDADIGLFRQAAYIHSERIAVYYEAEKTSLVTLSREHDQKTSTHKQDIRRLEPEIATARKNWESSVEHRRSLRLEKRTQLKRLSGIEAENAFVKRLINESEEEKSHLQAEISRIRAEIKKILAKRDKERSGVSRHQQSAQDLLKKLNASISSHEIAIREEINNARRDSTDKNREYFHRELHLAMKEIRDQFDSNAKSSRKTWEEWYKKKITHIKEAGKKFETSQIQAREEVIRIRVFVNELRTKIADADTMSSQLAKRIEEMKYRADEELRMFEHALNEKEFNVNKMKEECMRMQVMIENLLEYQTNLRNEITHYRKLIDNAENLRTTYQSNFVIDTPSPVMRNTTSYHSNGSAFTMNVRDSHDHVIHHDSYEISNTSRESYDISNLSSINSQQFRSYSRGDVKLIEHKDESIVIENSNNYKSKDLSNWKLHHYVDGALRGTFIFPVATHIHPLEKISIHSLASANLLDELFATQIYSFDFSKRTKSVLVDDADEEIGWYAHVSYSH
;
A
#
# COMPACT_ATOMS: atom_id res chain seq x y z
N MET A 1 -49.36 -60.38 13.02
CA MET A 1 -49.23 -60.44 14.49
C MET A 1 -49.93 -59.18 14.99
N THR A 2 -51.25 -59.13 15.21
CA THR A 2 -52.20 -60.14 15.77
C THR A 2 -51.97 -60.35 17.27
N VAL A 3 -53.05 -60.63 18.03
CA VAL A 3 -53.14 -60.69 19.53
C VAL A 3 -53.30 -59.30 20.17
N CYS A 4 -54.28 -59.02 21.04
CA CYS A 4 -55.54 -59.73 21.33
C CYS A 4 -56.62 -58.76 21.84
N ALA A 5 -57.90 -59.09 21.62
CA ALA A 5 -59.02 -58.48 22.33
C ALA A 5 -59.57 -59.49 23.35
N LEU A 6 -59.58 -59.14 24.64
CA LEU A 6 -60.17 -59.99 25.68
C LEU A 6 -60.46 -59.18 26.96
N LYS A 7 -61.74 -59.08 27.32
CA LYS A 7 -62.17 -58.94 28.72
C LYS A 7 -63.56 -59.58 28.87
N HIS A 8 -63.71 -60.38 29.92
CA HIS A 8 -64.83 -61.30 30.14
C HIS A 8 -65.39 -61.12 31.55
N MET A 9 -66.49 -61.84 31.83
CA MET A 9 -67.18 -62.00 33.12
C MET A 9 -68.02 -60.81 33.61
N THR A 10 -69.15 -60.94 34.33
CA THR A 10 -70.19 -62.00 34.58
C THR A 10 -70.66 -61.88 36.03
N ILE A 11 -71.98 -61.76 36.28
CA ILE A 11 -72.75 -61.97 37.54
C ILE A 11 -74.25 -61.71 37.17
N ALA A 12 -75.34 -62.37 37.59
CA ALA A 12 -75.75 -63.21 38.75
C ALA A 12 -76.56 -62.43 39.83
N THR A 13 -77.71 -62.89 40.38
CA THR A 13 -78.55 -64.07 40.09
C THR A 13 -80.00 -63.90 40.58
N MET A 14 -80.97 -64.50 39.85
CA MET A 14 -82.24 -65.14 40.30
C MET A 14 -83.09 -64.63 41.50
N LYS A 15 -84.42 -64.48 41.26
CA LYS A 15 -85.61 -64.96 42.07
C LYS A 15 -85.75 -64.52 43.56
N THR A 16 -86.89 -64.51 44.27
CA THR A 16 -88.35 -64.86 44.15
C THR A 16 -89.08 -64.29 45.39
N ALA A 17 -90.42 -64.14 45.55
CA ALA A 17 -91.59 -63.95 44.67
C ALA A 17 -92.89 -63.88 45.55
N ARG A 18 -94.05 -63.48 44.98
CA ARG A 18 -95.39 -63.29 45.63
C ARG A 18 -95.49 -62.02 46.51
N ARG A 19 -96.65 -61.39 46.77
CA ARG A 19 -98.07 -61.80 46.56
C ARG A 19 -98.91 -60.78 45.77
N ALA A 20 -99.73 -61.36 44.89
CA ALA A 20 -101.13 -61.09 44.56
C ALA A 20 -101.94 -60.03 45.34
N PHE A 21 -102.72 -59.24 44.59
CA PHE A 21 -104.16 -58.99 44.82
C PHE A 21 -104.87 -58.63 43.50
N ASN A 22 -106.18 -58.87 43.40
CA ASN A 22 -107.06 -58.52 42.27
C ASN A 22 -107.98 -57.35 42.75
N PRO A 23 -108.44 -56.42 41.88
CA PRO A 23 -109.73 -56.67 41.21
C PRO A 23 -109.89 -56.04 39.80
N VAL A 24 -110.99 -56.44 39.14
CA VAL A 24 -111.51 -55.93 37.85
C VAL A 24 -112.65 -54.93 38.09
N LEU A 25 -112.78 -53.86 37.27
CA LEU A 25 -114.10 -53.25 36.97
C LEU A 25 -114.13 -52.21 35.83
N ALA A 26 -114.80 -52.57 34.72
CA ALA A 26 -115.45 -51.71 33.70
C ALA A 26 -116.03 -52.63 32.59
N LYS A 27 -117.17 -52.41 31.93
CA LYS A 27 -118.37 -51.53 32.04
C LYS A 27 -119.46 -52.17 31.11
N ILE A 28 -120.65 -51.55 30.96
CA ILE A 28 -121.74 -51.83 29.96
C ILE A 28 -122.72 -52.92 30.48
N ILE A 29 -123.96 -52.60 30.92
CA ILE A 29 -125.21 -52.24 30.17
C ILE A 29 -125.74 -53.50 29.43
N GLU A 30 -126.98 -54.00 29.61
CA GLU A 30 -128.31 -53.37 29.45
C GLU A 30 -129.47 -54.24 30.02
N SER A 31 -130.70 -53.68 30.15
CA SER A 31 -132.01 -54.37 30.38
C SER A 31 -132.20 -55.19 31.68
N GLY A 32 -133.42 -55.43 32.22
CA GLY A 32 -134.76 -54.91 31.88
C GLY A 32 -135.88 -55.49 32.80
N THR A 33 -136.74 -54.61 33.33
CA THR A 33 -138.11 -54.82 33.89
C THR A 33 -138.58 -56.18 34.47
N ALA A 34 -138.99 -56.19 35.74
CA ALA A 34 -140.23 -56.85 36.23
C ALA A 34 -140.66 -56.33 37.62
N LEU A 35 -141.97 -56.33 37.90
CA LEU A 35 -142.56 -56.05 39.23
C LEU A 35 -142.89 -57.37 39.97
N PRO A 36 -143.23 -57.31 41.26
CA PRO A 36 -144.67 -57.40 41.55
C PRO A 36 -145.19 -56.40 42.60
N SER A 37 -146.49 -56.10 42.51
CA SER A 37 -147.30 -55.49 43.57
C SER A 37 -147.26 -56.35 44.85
N GLY A 38 -147.46 -55.85 46.06
CA GLY A 38 -148.18 -54.63 46.43
C GLY A 38 -149.53 -55.04 47.05
N ILE A 39 -149.49 -55.48 48.32
CA ILE A 39 -150.67 -55.90 49.09
C ILE A 39 -151.26 -54.68 49.79
N THR A 40 -152.52 -54.35 49.48
CA THR A 40 -153.28 -53.30 50.14
C THR A 40 -153.83 -53.77 51.49
N SER A 41 -153.74 -52.90 52.50
CA SER A 41 -154.22 -53.17 53.86
C SER A 41 -155.71 -52.90 54.07
N THR A 42 -156.41 -53.78 54.77
CA THR A 42 -157.59 -53.45 55.59
C THR A 42 -157.57 -54.27 56.86
N GLY A 43 -157.73 -53.64 58.04
CA GLY A 43 -157.90 -54.35 59.33
C GLY A 43 -156.80 -54.13 60.37
N ALA A 44 -156.78 -52.93 60.97
CA ALA A 44 -156.26 -52.57 62.31
C ALA A 44 -154.88 -53.08 62.81
N LEU A 45 -154.02 -52.17 63.29
CA LEU A 45 -153.79 -51.98 64.74
C LEU A 45 -152.83 -50.80 65.07
N SER A 46 -153.10 -50.15 66.21
CA SER A 46 -152.24 -49.32 67.08
C SER A 46 -151.33 -48.21 66.49
N GLY A 47 -151.57 -46.97 66.92
CA GLY A 47 -150.90 -45.75 66.43
C GLY A 47 -149.47 -45.46 66.94
N PHE A 48 -148.76 -46.41 67.57
CA PHE A 48 -147.42 -46.16 68.13
C PHE A 48 -146.28 -46.28 67.11
N ALA A 49 -146.50 -46.93 65.95
CA ALA A 49 -145.45 -47.25 64.99
C ALA A 49 -145.01 -46.08 64.08
N GLN A 50 -145.85 -45.07 63.87
CA GLN A 50 -145.62 -44.04 62.83
C GLN A 50 -144.48 -43.07 63.15
N GLN A 51 -144.20 -42.77 64.43
CA GLN A 51 -143.12 -41.85 64.80
C GLN A 51 -141.72 -42.47 64.64
N ALA A 52 -141.58 -43.77 64.89
CA ALA A 52 -140.30 -44.48 64.76
C ALA A 52 -139.85 -44.65 63.28
N ALA A 53 -140.79 -44.71 62.34
CA ALA A 53 -140.48 -44.87 60.92
C ALA A 53 -139.81 -43.63 60.30
N ASN A 54 -140.18 -42.43 60.74
CA ASN A 54 -139.66 -41.18 60.19
C ASN A 54 -138.22 -40.90 60.64
N THR A 55 -137.90 -41.10 61.92
CA THR A 55 -136.53 -40.90 62.45
C THR A 55 -135.53 -41.87 61.84
N LEU A 56 -135.92 -43.13 61.59
CA LEU A 56 -135.13 -44.11 60.85
C LEU A 56 -134.87 -43.72 59.39
N ARG A 57 -135.86 -43.09 58.73
CA ARG A 57 -135.73 -42.58 57.36
C ARG A 57 -134.77 -41.40 57.28
N ASP A 58 -134.87 -40.46 58.22
CA ASP A 58 -134.02 -39.26 58.25
C ASP A 58 -132.58 -39.58 58.63
N ASN A 59 -132.33 -40.49 59.57
CA ASN A 59 -130.98 -40.95 59.88
C ASN A 59 -130.33 -41.65 58.67
N ARG A 60 -131.05 -42.55 57.98
CA ARG A 60 -130.55 -43.15 56.71
C ARG A 60 -130.30 -42.12 55.61
N ASN A 61 -131.12 -41.06 55.54
CA ASN A 61 -130.88 -39.97 54.59
C ASN A 61 -129.60 -39.18 54.95
N ARG A 62 -129.33 -38.93 56.24
CA ARG A 62 -128.07 -38.29 56.67
C ARG A 62 -126.85 -39.16 56.39
N GLU A 63 -126.87 -40.43 56.78
CA GLU A 63 -125.79 -41.39 56.45
C GLU A 63 -125.51 -41.42 54.93
N LYS A 64 -126.57 -41.45 54.11
CA LYS A 64 -126.45 -41.42 52.65
C LYS A 64 -125.88 -40.09 52.13
N GLN A 65 -126.21 -38.97 52.76
CA GLN A 65 -125.66 -37.64 52.43
C GLN A 65 -124.18 -37.53 52.82
N GLU A 66 -123.80 -38.07 53.97
CA GLU A 66 -122.41 -38.10 54.46
C GLU A 66 -121.54 -39.04 53.62
N ILE A 67 -122.05 -40.22 53.24
CA ILE A 67 -121.40 -41.12 52.27
C ILE A 67 -121.28 -40.45 50.90
N ALA A 68 -122.26 -39.65 50.48
CA ALA A 68 -122.16 -38.89 49.22
C ALA A 68 -121.10 -37.79 49.29
N ASP A 69 -121.01 -37.01 50.38
CA ASP A 69 -119.97 -35.99 50.53
C ASP A 69 -118.57 -36.62 50.70
N LEU A 70 -118.44 -37.72 51.44
CA LEU A 70 -117.20 -38.48 51.54
C LEU A 70 -116.76 -38.99 50.15
N ASN A 71 -117.67 -39.55 49.36
CA ASN A 71 -117.38 -39.98 47.99
C ASN A 71 -117.04 -38.80 47.06
N ASN A 72 -117.67 -37.64 47.21
CA ASN A 72 -117.31 -36.43 46.46
C ASN A 72 -115.92 -35.91 46.83
N ARG A 73 -115.55 -35.94 48.12
CA ARG A 73 -114.19 -35.63 48.58
C ARG A 73 -113.18 -36.64 48.02
N LEU A 74 -113.47 -37.95 48.11
CA LEU A 74 -112.63 -39.00 47.53
C LEU A 74 -112.48 -38.84 46.01
N ALA A 75 -113.54 -38.50 45.28
CA ALA A 75 -113.48 -38.23 43.85
C ALA A 75 -112.54 -37.05 43.54
N ARG A 76 -112.66 -35.93 44.28
CA ARG A 76 -111.73 -34.78 44.17
C ARG A 76 -110.29 -35.14 44.50
N TYR A 77 -110.05 -36.00 45.51
CA TYR A 77 -108.71 -36.48 45.82
C TYR A 77 -108.16 -37.42 44.73
N ILE A 78 -108.97 -38.34 44.19
CA ILE A 78 -108.59 -39.22 43.08
C ILE A 78 -108.29 -38.41 41.82
N GLU A 79 -109.08 -37.38 41.52
CA GLU A 79 -108.85 -36.48 40.40
C GLU A 79 -107.59 -35.62 40.60
N LYS A 80 -107.35 -35.12 41.82
CA LYS A 80 -106.10 -34.41 42.15
C LYS A 80 -104.88 -35.33 42.10
N VAL A 81 -105.00 -36.60 42.52
CA VAL A 81 -103.93 -37.61 42.39
C VAL A 81 -103.68 -37.91 40.91
N ARG A 82 -104.70 -38.13 40.09
CA ARG A 82 -104.54 -38.31 38.63
C ARG A 82 -103.90 -37.10 37.96
N PHE A 83 -104.25 -35.88 38.36
CA PHE A 83 -103.62 -34.66 37.88
C PHE A 83 -102.14 -34.61 38.28
N LEU A 84 -101.81 -34.93 39.54
CA LEU A 84 -100.42 -34.98 40.02
C LEU A 84 -99.62 -36.12 39.38
N GLU A 85 -100.21 -37.28 39.10
CA GLU A 85 -99.59 -38.35 38.33
C GLU A 85 -99.30 -37.93 36.89
N ALA A 86 -100.26 -37.24 36.23
CA ALA A 86 -100.06 -36.72 34.89
C ALA A 86 -98.96 -35.63 34.87
N GLN A 87 -98.98 -34.73 35.85
CA GLN A 87 -97.96 -33.70 36.02
C GLN A 87 -96.58 -34.31 36.30
N ASN A 88 -96.48 -35.32 37.16
CA ASN A 88 -95.22 -36.03 37.41
C ASN A 88 -94.70 -36.74 36.16
N ARG A 89 -95.56 -37.38 35.34
CA ARG A 89 -95.14 -37.98 34.07
C ARG A 89 -94.60 -36.95 33.07
N VAL A 90 -95.13 -35.73 33.06
CA VAL A 90 -94.59 -34.63 32.26
C VAL A 90 -93.23 -34.18 32.82
N LEU A 91 -93.13 -33.98 34.13
CA LEU A 91 -91.87 -33.60 34.78
C LEU A 91 -90.77 -34.66 34.62
N ASP A 92 -91.09 -35.95 34.68
CA ASP A 92 -90.16 -37.05 34.40
C ASP A 92 -89.68 -37.03 32.94
N ALA A 93 -90.57 -36.72 31.99
CA ALA A 93 -90.23 -36.58 30.58
C ALA A 93 -89.33 -35.35 30.34
N ASP A 94 -89.66 -34.20 30.93
CA ASP A 94 -88.86 -32.97 30.87
C ASP A 94 -87.47 -33.18 31.49
N ILE A 95 -87.39 -33.84 32.66
CA ILE A 95 -86.12 -34.23 33.30
C ILE A 95 -85.31 -35.17 32.39
N GLY A 96 -85.98 -36.09 31.67
CA GLY A 96 -85.35 -36.93 30.65
C GLY A 96 -84.74 -36.10 29.51
N LEU A 97 -85.51 -35.17 28.94
CA LEU A 97 -85.09 -34.27 27.87
C LEU A 97 -83.93 -33.37 28.31
N PHE A 98 -84.00 -32.75 29.49
CA PHE A 98 -82.92 -31.91 30.02
C PHE A 98 -81.64 -32.70 30.29
N ARG A 99 -81.73 -33.95 30.79
CA ARG A 99 -80.56 -34.83 30.96
C ARG A 99 -79.93 -35.20 29.61
N GLN A 100 -80.74 -35.52 28.60
CA GLN A 100 -80.25 -35.84 27.26
C GLN A 100 -79.63 -34.62 26.58
N ALA A 101 -80.25 -33.44 26.69
CA ALA A 101 -79.69 -32.19 26.19
C ALA A 101 -78.36 -31.84 26.89
N ALA A 102 -78.28 -31.96 28.21
CA ALA A 102 -77.07 -31.71 28.98
C ALA A 102 -75.92 -32.67 28.57
N TYR A 103 -76.23 -33.95 28.32
CA TYR A 103 -75.26 -34.91 27.80
C TYR A 103 -74.73 -34.50 26.42
N ILE A 104 -75.63 -34.22 25.46
CA ILE A 104 -75.27 -33.82 24.08
C ILE A 104 -74.49 -32.49 24.07
N HIS A 105 -74.86 -31.52 24.91
CA HIS A 105 -74.12 -30.27 25.03
C HIS A 105 -72.72 -30.49 25.62
N SER A 106 -72.58 -31.31 26.66
CA SER A 106 -71.29 -31.67 27.26
C SER A 106 -70.37 -32.39 26.27
N GLU A 107 -70.90 -33.37 25.54
CA GLU A 107 -70.18 -34.11 24.49
C GLU A 107 -69.72 -33.17 23.37
N ARG A 108 -70.61 -32.29 22.87
CA ARG A 108 -70.26 -31.34 21.80
C ARG A 108 -69.21 -30.31 22.26
N ILE A 109 -69.25 -29.88 23.51
CA ILE A 109 -68.25 -29.00 24.11
C ILE A 109 -66.89 -29.71 24.24
N ALA A 110 -66.88 -30.98 24.68
CA ALA A 110 -65.67 -31.79 24.74
C ALA A 110 -65.03 -32.01 23.35
N VAL A 111 -65.83 -32.24 22.31
CA VAL A 111 -65.36 -32.36 20.92
C VAL A 111 -64.71 -31.05 20.44
N TYR A 112 -65.29 -29.88 20.73
CA TYR A 112 -64.66 -28.61 20.38
C TYR A 112 -63.35 -28.36 21.13
N TYR A 113 -63.28 -28.66 22.43
CA TYR A 113 -62.04 -28.51 23.20
C TYR A 113 -60.93 -29.46 22.73
N GLU A 114 -61.23 -30.72 22.39
CA GLU A 114 -60.22 -31.63 21.82
C GLU A 114 -59.80 -31.21 20.40
N ALA A 115 -60.70 -30.63 19.59
CA ALA A 115 -60.35 -30.06 18.28
C ALA A 115 -59.43 -28.81 18.41
N GLU A 116 -59.72 -27.90 19.34
CA GLU A 116 -58.88 -26.73 19.61
C GLU A 116 -57.51 -27.14 20.18
N LYS A 117 -57.50 -28.04 21.17
CA LYS A 117 -56.29 -28.63 21.76
C LYS A 117 -55.41 -29.33 20.73
N THR A 118 -55.99 -30.12 19.82
CA THR A 118 -55.21 -30.76 18.75
C THR A 118 -54.67 -29.74 17.74
N SER A 119 -55.45 -28.72 17.37
CA SER A 119 -55.00 -27.60 16.53
C SER A 119 -53.83 -26.81 17.16
N LEU A 120 -53.90 -26.53 18.46
CA LEU A 120 -52.83 -25.87 19.21
C LEU A 120 -51.57 -26.74 19.28
N VAL A 121 -51.71 -28.06 19.47
CA VAL A 121 -50.58 -29.01 19.45
C VAL A 121 -49.93 -29.08 18.05
N THR A 122 -50.69 -29.04 16.96
CA THR A 122 -50.10 -28.97 15.61
C THR A 122 -49.39 -27.65 15.36
N LEU A 123 -49.97 -26.52 15.79
CA LEU A 123 -49.38 -25.19 15.59
C LEU A 123 -48.10 -25.00 16.44
N SER A 124 -48.06 -25.54 17.66
CA SER A 124 -46.83 -25.62 18.47
C SER A 124 -45.75 -26.43 17.75
N ARG A 125 -46.08 -27.63 17.26
CA ARG A 125 -45.11 -28.47 16.52
C ARG A 125 -44.55 -27.79 15.27
N GLU A 126 -45.39 -27.09 14.51
CA GLU A 126 -44.92 -26.27 13.39
C GLU A 126 -43.98 -25.14 13.84
N HIS A 127 -44.31 -24.44 14.93
CA HIS A 127 -43.47 -23.38 15.47
C HIS A 127 -42.13 -23.93 15.98
N ASP A 128 -42.14 -25.07 16.68
CA ASP A 128 -40.93 -25.76 17.16
C ASP A 128 -40.06 -26.24 15.98
N GLN A 129 -40.68 -26.75 14.91
CA GLN A 129 -39.97 -27.14 13.68
C GLN A 129 -39.34 -25.94 12.97
N LYS A 130 -40.08 -24.84 12.78
CA LYS A 130 -39.57 -23.58 12.19
C LYS A 130 -38.45 -22.98 13.05
N THR A 131 -38.60 -23.02 14.37
CA THR A 131 -37.58 -22.60 15.35
C THR A 131 -36.33 -23.48 15.26
N SER A 132 -36.49 -24.79 15.03
CA SER A 132 -35.39 -25.74 14.86
C SER A 132 -34.62 -25.47 13.56
N THR A 133 -35.31 -25.28 12.42
CA THR A 133 -34.65 -24.96 11.15
C THR A 133 -33.89 -23.64 11.23
N HIS A 134 -34.48 -22.57 11.78
CA HIS A 134 -33.76 -21.31 11.93
C HIS A 134 -32.56 -21.41 12.89
N LYS A 135 -32.63 -22.22 13.94
CA LYS A 135 -31.47 -22.52 14.81
C LYS A 135 -30.38 -23.32 14.08
N GLN A 136 -30.74 -24.15 13.10
CA GLN A 136 -29.78 -24.86 12.25
C GLN A 136 -29.15 -23.93 11.20
N ASP A 137 -29.94 -23.04 10.59
CA ASP A 137 -29.47 -22.03 9.64
C ASP A 137 -28.46 -21.07 10.30
N ILE A 138 -28.77 -20.56 11.49
CA ILE A 138 -27.86 -19.71 12.28
C ILE A 138 -26.52 -20.41 12.50
N ARG A 139 -26.52 -21.66 12.99
CA ARG A 139 -25.29 -22.45 13.22
C ARG A 139 -24.49 -22.73 11.95
N ARG A 140 -25.12 -22.69 10.77
CA ARG A 140 -24.45 -22.86 9.48
C ARG A 140 -23.86 -21.53 8.99
N LEU A 141 -24.58 -20.44 9.16
CA LEU A 141 -24.18 -19.10 8.71
C LEU A 141 -23.13 -18.45 9.63
N GLU A 142 -23.10 -18.75 10.93
CA GLU A 142 -22.07 -18.29 11.86
C GLU A 142 -20.62 -18.57 11.39
N PRO A 143 -20.23 -19.81 11.04
CA PRO A 143 -18.89 -20.09 10.51
C PRO A 143 -18.67 -19.56 9.09
N GLU A 144 -19.70 -19.49 8.24
CA GLU A 144 -19.61 -18.83 6.92
C GLU A 144 -19.25 -17.33 7.09
N ILE A 145 -19.90 -16.63 8.04
CA ILE A 145 -19.60 -15.23 8.37
C ILE A 145 -18.22 -15.08 9.02
N ALA A 146 -17.83 -15.97 9.94
CA ALA A 146 -16.54 -15.91 10.61
C ALA A 146 -15.36 -16.11 9.62
N THR A 147 -15.48 -17.07 8.71
CA THR A 147 -14.47 -17.31 7.66
C THR A 147 -14.45 -16.17 6.64
N ALA A 148 -15.61 -15.64 6.22
CA ALA A 148 -15.67 -14.46 5.35
C ALA A 148 -14.99 -13.23 5.99
N ARG A 149 -15.20 -12.98 7.29
CA ARG A 149 -14.52 -11.91 8.04
C ARG A 149 -13.01 -12.10 8.06
N LYS A 150 -12.52 -13.29 8.43
CA LYS A 150 -11.07 -13.60 8.45
C LYS A 150 -10.41 -13.45 7.08
N ASN A 151 -11.11 -13.84 6.01
CA ASN A 151 -10.61 -13.69 4.63
C ASN A 151 -10.55 -12.21 4.22
N TRP A 152 -11.56 -11.42 4.57
CA TRP A 152 -11.56 -9.97 4.35
C TRP A 152 -10.44 -9.24 5.10
N GLU A 153 -10.26 -9.57 6.38
CA GLU A 153 -9.19 -9.03 7.24
C GLU A 153 -7.81 -9.36 6.67
N SER A 154 -7.57 -10.63 6.34
CA SER A 154 -6.33 -11.10 5.68
C SER A 154 -6.07 -10.36 4.36
N SER A 155 -7.11 -10.12 3.57
CA SER A 155 -7.03 -9.36 2.31
C SER A 155 -6.78 -7.86 2.54
N VAL A 156 -7.34 -7.26 3.59
CA VAL A 156 -7.04 -5.88 4.00
C VAL A 156 -5.57 -5.76 4.44
N GLU A 157 -5.06 -6.70 5.23
CA GLU A 157 -3.68 -6.64 5.73
C GLU A 157 -2.65 -6.91 4.63
N HIS A 158 -2.91 -7.87 3.74
CA HIS A 158 -2.08 -8.04 2.54
C HIS A 158 -2.03 -6.75 1.68
N ARG A 159 -3.17 -6.04 1.52
CA ARG A 159 -3.24 -4.74 0.84
C ARG A 159 -2.65 -3.57 1.65
N ARG A 160 -2.37 -3.72 2.95
CA ARG A 160 -1.58 -2.75 3.75
C ARG A 160 -0.09 -3.02 3.56
N SER A 161 0.33 -4.27 3.72
CA SER A 161 1.71 -4.71 3.49
C SER A 161 2.22 -4.33 2.11
N LEU A 162 1.47 -4.65 1.04
CA LEU A 162 1.84 -4.28 -0.34
C LEU A 162 1.92 -2.76 -0.58
N ARG A 163 1.12 -1.96 0.13
CA ARG A 163 1.22 -0.48 0.08
C ARG A 163 2.44 0.05 0.84
N LEU A 164 2.81 -0.58 1.95
CA LEU A 164 4.02 -0.26 2.70
C LEU A 164 5.26 -0.62 1.88
N GLU A 165 5.29 -1.81 1.27
CA GLU A 165 6.37 -2.24 0.39
C GLU A 165 6.50 -1.33 -0.84
N LYS A 166 5.40 -1.00 -1.52
CA LYS A 166 5.44 -0.01 -2.61
C LYS A 166 6.02 1.34 -2.13
N ARG A 167 5.75 1.76 -0.89
CA ARG A 167 6.29 3.00 -0.32
C ARG A 167 7.78 2.90 0.03
N THR A 168 8.30 1.74 0.45
CA THR A 168 9.74 1.55 0.67
C THR A 168 10.50 1.40 -0.65
N GLN A 169 9.94 0.68 -1.62
CA GLN A 169 10.48 0.59 -2.98
C GLN A 169 10.56 1.97 -3.66
N LEU A 170 9.53 2.81 -3.57
CA LEU A 170 9.55 4.18 -4.09
C LEU A 170 10.61 5.08 -3.40
N LYS A 171 10.81 4.94 -2.08
CA LYS A 171 11.91 5.63 -1.38
C LYS A 171 13.28 5.18 -1.90
N ARG A 172 13.50 3.87 -2.07
CA ARG A 172 14.75 3.32 -2.59
C ARG A 172 15.01 3.79 -4.02
N LEU A 173 14.00 3.79 -4.87
CA LEU A 173 14.09 4.25 -6.26
C LEU A 173 14.46 5.74 -6.32
N SER A 174 13.83 6.60 -5.51
CA SER A 174 14.18 8.02 -5.41
C SER A 174 15.61 8.27 -4.90
N GLY A 175 16.14 7.40 -4.02
CA GLY A 175 17.55 7.45 -3.61
C GLY A 175 18.50 7.13 -4.76
N ILE A 176 18.25 6.01 -5.46
CA ILE A 176 19.03 5.58 -6.63
C ILE A 176 18.96 6.61 -7.77
N GLU A 177 17.81 7.28 -7.98
CA GLU A 177 17.68 8.37 -8.94
C GLU A 177 18.54 9.60 -8.57
N ALA A 178 18.63 9.95 -7.29
CA ALA A 178 19.47 11.02 -6.80
C ALA A 178 20.97 10.69 -6.91
N GLU A 179 21.36 9.46 -6.53
CA GLU A 179 22.73 8.93 -6.72
C GLU A 179 23.13 8.93 -8.20
N ASN A 180 22.24 8.47 -9.09
CA ASN A 180 22.46 8.45 -10.54
C ASN A 180 22.61 9.87 -11.13
N ALA A 181 21.82 10.83 -10.64
CA ALA A 181 21.92 12.23 -11.02
C ALA A 181 23.21 12.90 -10.48
N PHE A 182 23.70 12.50 -9.31
CA PHE A 182 24.96 12.96 -8.73
C PHE A 182 26.17 12.41 -9.52
N VAL A 183 26.22 11.10 -9.75
CA VAL A 183 27.30 10.45 -10.52
C VAL A 183 27.39 11.03 -11.95
N LYS A 184 26.25 11.32 -12.60
CA LYS A 184 26.23 12.02 -13.90
C LYS A 184 26.86 13.41 -13.87
N ARG A 185 26.75 14.17 -12.77
CA ARG A 185 27.41 15.47 -12.64
C ARG A 185 28.93 15.32 -12.52
N LEU A 186 29.38 14.38 -11.68
CA LEU A 186 30.81 14.07 -11.53
C LEU A 186 31.44 13.59 -12.84
N ILE A 187 30.71 12.78 -13.64
CA ILE A 187 31.16 12.36 -14.96
C ILE A 187 31.30 13.57 -15.90
N ASN A 188 30.30 14.45 -15.99
CA ASN A 188 30.38 15.64 -16.82
C ASN A 188 31.56 16.56 -16.42
N GLU A 189 31.75 16.79 -15.12
CA GLU A 189 32.85 17.59 -14.56
C GLU A 189 34.22 16.97 -14.92
N SER A 190 34.36 15.66 -14.77
CA SER A 190 35.56 14.91 -15.20
C SER A 190 35.79 14.98 -16.72
N GLU A 191 34.73 15.01 -17.53
CA GLU A 191 34.83 15.14 -18.99
C GLU A 191 35.19 16.56 -19.43
N GLU A 192 34.73 17.60 -18.71
CA GLU A 192 35.13 18.99 -18.92
C GLU A 192 36.62 19.21 -18.57
N GLU A 193 37.09 18.70 -17.43
CA GLU A 193 38.52 18.72 -17.07
C GLU A 193 39.39 17.99 -18.11
N LYS A 194 38.98 16.78 -18.50
CA LYS A 194 39.65 15.98 -19.54
C LYS A 194 39.70 16.72 -20.89
N SER A 195 38.63 17.42 -21.26
CA SER A 195 38.58 18.26 -22.46
C SER A 195 39.57 19.43 -22.39
N HIS A 196 39.62 20.13 -21.24
CA HIS A 196 40.58 21.20 -20.97
C HIS A 196 42.03 20.71 -21.05
N LEU A 197 42.36 19.57 -20.41
CA LEU A 197 43.68 18.96 -20.47
C LEU A 197 44.06 18.53 -21.90
N GLN A 198 43.12 18.00 -22.70
CA GLN A 198 43.36 17.66 -24.10
C GLN A 198 43.62 18.89 -24.99
N ALA A 199 42.94 20.02 -24.72
CA ALA A 199 43.20 21.29 -25.39
C ALA A 199 44.61 21.82 -25.06
N GLU A 200 45.01 21.77 -23.79
CA GLU A 200 46.33 22.25 -23.35
C GLU A 200 47.47 21.36 -23.86
N ILE A 201 47.33 20.03 -23.81
CA ILE A 201 48.25 19.08 -24.47
C ILE A 201 48.39 19.42 -25.97
N SER A 202 47.30 19.81 -26.63
CA SER A 202 47.31 20.19 -28.05
C SER A 202 48.03 21.53 -28.28
N ARG A 203 47.87 22.51 -27.38
CA ARG A 203 48.62 23.78 -27.39
C ARG A 203 50.13 23.54 -27.25
N ILE A 204 50.53 22.77 -26.24
CA ILE A 204 51.94 22.43 -25.96
C ILE A 204 52.56 21.67 -27.14
N ARG A 205 51.86 20.67 -27.71
CA ARG A 205 52.32 19.96 -28.92
C ARG A 205 52.51 20.89 -30.12
N ALA A 206 51.63 21.88 -30.31
CA ALA A 206 51.79 22.88 -31.36
C ALA A 206 52.98 23.82 -31.11
N GLU A 207 53.30 24.14 -29.86
CA GLU A 207 54.47 24.95 -29.49
C GLU A 207 55.79 24.20 -29.64
N ILE A 208 55.85 22.93 -29.22
CA ILE A 208 56.99 22.04 -29.50
C ILE A 208 57.24 21.97 -31.02
N LYS A 209 56.20 21.81 -31.83
CA LYS A 209 56.31 21.79 -33.31
C LYS A 209 56.85 23.11 -33.88
N LYS A 210 56.46 24.27 -33.32
CA LYS A 210 57.03 25.59 -33.69
C LYS A 210 58.51 25.70 -33.31
N ILE A 211 58.91 25.20 -32.13
CA ILE A 211 60.30 25.24 -31.65
C ILE A 211 61.20 24.33 -32.50
N LEU A 212 60.76 23.10 -32.81
CA LEU A 212 61.48 22.20 -33.72
C LEU A 212 61.69 22.84 -35.11
N ALA A 213 60.66 23.48 -35.66
CA ALA A 213 60.77 24.19 -36.94
C ALA A 213 61.74 25.40 -36.89
N LYS A 214 61.89 26.09 -35.76
CA LYS A 214 62.93 27.12 -35.56
C LYS A 214 64.33 26.49 -35.55
N ARG A 215 64.55 25.47 -34.71
CA ARG A 215 65.81 24.71 -34.61
C ARG A 215 66.27 24.19 -35.96
N ASP A 216 65.37 23.61 -36.75
CA ASP A 216 65.71 23.01 -38.04
C ASP A 216 66.00 24.08 -39.11
N LYS A 217 65.30 25.23 -39.05
CA LYS A 217 65.65 26.42 -39.85
C LYS A 217 67.04 26.94 -39.48
N GLU A 218 67.35 27.07 -38.19
CA GLU A 218 68.66 27.52 -37.69
C GLU A 218 69.78 26.55 -38.09
N ARG A 219 69.58 25.25 -37.94
CA ARG A 219 70.52 24.20 -38.42
C ARG A 219 70.76 24.28 -39.92
N SER A 220 69.71 24.50 -40.72
CA SER A 220 69.85 24.75 -42.17
C SER A 220 70.58 26.06 -42.47
N GLY A 221 70.45 27.06 -41.60
CA GLY A 221 71.20 28.31 -41.64
C GLY A 221 72.69 28.08 -41.40
N VAL A 222 73.06 27.40 -40.30
CA VAL A 222 74.46 27.07 -39.98
C VAL A 222 75.12 26.31 -41.13
N SER A 223 74.46 25.31 -41.69
CA SER A 223 74.95 24.55 -42.86
C SER A 223 75.23 25.45 -44.07
N ARG A 224 74.37 26.43 -44.38
CA ARG A 224 74.61 27.39 -45.47
C ARG A 224 75.80 28.33 -45.20
N HIS A 225 75.93 28.84 -43.98
CA HIS A 225 77.07 29.68 -43.61
C HIS A 225 78.38 28.88 -43.66
N GLN A 226 78.39 27.63 -43.21
CA GLN A 226 79.53 26.72 -43.29
C GLN A 226 79.92 26.41 -44.74
N GLN A 227 78.95 26.14 -45.63
CA GLN A 227 79.19 25.94 -47.06
C GLN A 227 79.76 27.23 -47.71
N SER A 228 79.16 28.39 -47.42
CA SER A 228 79.65 29.68 -47.92
C SER A 228 81.07 29.97 -47.43
N ALA A 229 81.41 29.62 -46.19
CA ALA A 229 82.75 29.76 -45.65
C ALA A 229 83.76 28.83 -46.34
N GLN A 230 83.39 27.56 -46.61
CA GLN A 230 84.23 26.67 -47.41
C GLN A 230 84.46 27.20 -48.83
N ASP A 231 83.42 27.73 -49.49
CA ASP A 231 83.54 28.22 -50.87
C ASP A 231 84.30 29.55 -50.95
N LEU A 232 84.28 30.37 -49.89
CA LEU A 232 85.18 31.51 -49.72
C LEU A 232 86.64 31.06 -49.49
N LEU A 233 86.87 30.03 -48.66
CA LEU A 233 88.22 29.46 -48.46
C LEU A 233 88.79 28.85 -49.75
N LYS A 234 87.98 28.14 -50.54
CA LYS A 234 88.37 27.64 -51.87
C LYS A 234 88.76 28.79 -52.81
N LYS A 235 87.96 29.86 -52.85
CA LYS A 235 88.26 31.07 -53.64
C LYS A 235 89.54 31.76 -53.18
N LEU A 236 89.76 31.89 -51.87
CA LEU A 236 90.98 32.46 -51.31
C LEU A 236 92.21 31.63 -51.69
N ASN A 237 92.15 30.30 -51.51
CA ASN A 237 93.25 29.40 -51.89
C ASN A 237 93.53 29.42 -53.40
N ALA A 238 92.50 29.50 -54.23
CA ALA A 238 92.65 29.66 -55.68
C ALA A 238 93.28 31.02 -56.04
N SER A 239 92.90 32.10 -55.36
CA SER A 239 93.50 33.43 -55.53
C SER A 239 94.97 33.44 -55.08
N ILE A 240 95.29 32.83 -53.94
CA ILE A 240 96.68 32.68 -53.45
C ILE A 240 97.50 31.91 -54.49
N SER A 241 97.04 30.75 -54.96
CA SER A 241 97.74 29.98 -55.99
C SER A 241 97.91 30.76 -57.30
N SER A 242 96.88 31.50 -57.73
CA SER A 242 96.96 32.41 -58.88
C SER A 242 97.98 33.53 -58.67
N HIS A 243 98.06 34.13 -57.49
CA HIS A 243 99.05 35.16 -57.17
C HIS A 243 100.47 34.56 -57.04
N GLU A 244 100.64 33.34 -56.52
CA GLU A 244 101.94 32.67 -56.52
C GLU A 244 102.43 32.32 -57.94
N ILE A 245 101.51 32.02 -58.86
CA ILE A 245 101.83 31.82 -60.29
C ILE A 245 102.18 33.17 -60.91
N ALA A 246 101.33 34.19 -60.74
CA ALA A 246 101.58 35.54 -61.26
C ALA A 246 102.87 36.16 -60.72
N ILE A 247 103.22 35.95 -59.45
CA ILE A 247 104.50 36.42 -58.87
C ILE A 247 105.68 35.66 -59.50
N ARG A 248 105.56 34.35 -59.76
CA ARG A 248 106.60 33.58 -60.47
C ARG A 248 106.75 34.02 -61.93
N GLU A 249 105.65 34.36 -62.59
CA GLU A 249 105.62 34.86 -63.97
C GLU A 249 106.17 36.29 -64.04
N GLU A 250 105.81 37.16 -63.10
CA GLU A 250 106.30 38.54 -63.02
C GLU A 250 107.78 38.60 -62.62
N ILE A 251 108.27 37.69 -61.78
CA ILE A 251 109.72 37.52 -61.53
C ILE A 251 110.47 37.06 -62.80
N ASN A 252 109.81 36.36 -63.72
CA ASN A 252 110.38 36.02 -65.04
C ASN A 252 110.27 37.17 -66.05
N ASN A 253 109.21 37.99 -65.99
CA ASN A 253 109.04 39.18 -66.83
C ASN A 253 109.98 40.31 -66.42
N ALA A 254 110.17 40.55 -65.12
CA ALA A 254 111.15 41.51 -64.58
C ALA A 254 112.61 41.14 -64.90
N ARG A 255 112.89 39.87 -65.25
CA ARG A 255 114.18 39.43 -65.82
C ARG A 255 114.30 39.69 -67.34
N ARG A 256 113.26 40.24 -67.96
CA ARG A 256 113.10 40.43 -69.41
C ARG A 256 112.61 41.82 -69.81
N ASP A 257 112.64 42.81 -68.90
CA ASP A 257 112.19 44.17 -69.23
C ASP A 257 113.33 45.18 -69.26
N SER A 258 113.75 45.49 -70.49
CA SER A 258 114.40 46.74 -70.85
C SER A 258 113.93 47.10 -72.25
N THR A 259 112.98 48.04 -72.37
CA THR A 259 112.96 49.18 -73.33
C THR A 259 111.70 50.03 -73.11
N ASP A 260 111.78 51.32 -73.44
CA ASP A 260 110.79 52.39 -73.25
C ASP A 260 109.42 52.23 -73.99
N LYS A 261 109.00 51.00 -74.34
CA LYS A 261 107.68 50.72 -74.95
C LYS A 261 106.56 50.51 -73.92
N ASN A 262 106.91 50.30 -72.65
CA ASN A 262 105.98 49.90 -71.61
C ASN A 262 104.91 50.96 -71.28
N ARG A 263 105.18 52.24 -71.54
CA ARG A 263 104.31 53.35 -71.15
C ARG A 263 102.96 53.36 -71.90
N GLU A 264 102.94 53.03 -73.18
CA GLU A 264 101.68 52.90 -73.93
C GLU A 264 100.90 51.65 -73.54
N TYR A 265 101.60 50.55 -73.22
CA TYR A 265 100.99 49.33 -72.69
C TYR A 265 100.27 49.62 -71.37
N PHE A 266 100.96 50.20 -70.38
CA PHE A 266 100.33 50.57 -69.11
C PHE A 266 99.17 51.56 -69.26
N HIS A 267 99.24 52.55 -70.17
CA HIS A 267 98.11 53.43 -70.45
C HIS A 267 96.91 52.69 -71.05
N ARG A 268 97.14 51.75 -71.99
CA ARG A 268 96.05 50.96 -72.59
C ARG A 268 95.43 49.99 -71.59
N GLU A 269 96.24 49.26 -70.83
CA GLU A 269 95.74 48.29 -69.84
C GLU A 269 95.04 49.01 -68.68
N LEU A 270 95.50 50.19 -68.25
CA LEU A 270 94.78 51.01 -67.27
C LEU A 270 93.43 51.51 -67.82
N HIS A 271 93.35 51.88 -69.10
CA HIS A 271 92.07 52.21 -69.74
C HIS A 271 91.14 51.00 -69.90
N LEU A 272 91.68 49.80 -70.18
CA LEU A 272 90.90 48.56 -70.22
C LEU A 272 90.39 48.18 -68.83
N ALA A 273 91.22 48.24 -67.78
CA ALA A 273 90.81 48.01 -66.39
C ALA A 273 89.77 49.04 -65.91
N MET A 274 89.94 50.33 -66.23
CA MET A 274 88.94 51.38 -65.97
C MET A 274 87.61 51.11 -66.66
N LYS A 275 87.65 50.60 -67.90
CA LYS A 275 86.44 50.19 -68.63
C LYS A 275 85.81 48.97 -67.97
N GLU A 276 86.59 47.93 -67.65
CA GLU A 276 86.10 46.71 -67.03
C GLU A 276 85.46 47.00 -65.66
N ILE A 277 86.10 47.81 -64.82
CA ILE A 277 85.54 48.25 -63.52
C ILE A 277 84.19 48.96 -63.74
N ARG A 278 84.08 49.82 -64.76
CA ARG A 278 82.81 50.47 -65.10
C ARG A 278 81.77 49.46 -65.58
N ASP A 279 82.12 48.55 -66.48
CA ASP A 279 81.23 47.49 -67.00
C ASP A 279 80.79 46.52 -65.88
N GLN A 280 81.67 46.21 -64.92
CA GLN A 280 81.36 45.43 -63.71
C GLN A 280 80.40 46.18 -62.78
N PHE A 281 80.61 47.48 -62.51
CA PHE A 281 79.67 48.30 -61.74
C PHE A 281 78.30 48.37 -62.42
N ASP A 282 78.26 48.56 -63.73
CA ASP A 282 77.03 48.61 -64.53
C ASP A 282 76.29 47.26 -64.50
N SER A 283 77.04 46.16 -64.63
CA SER A 283 76.54 44.78 -64.50
C SER A 283 75.98 44.49 -63.10
N ASN A 284 76.68 44.93 -62.05
CA ASN A 284 76.26 44.76 -60.66
C ASN A 284 75.03 45.62 -60.30
N ALA A 285 74.93 46.83 -60.86
CA ALA A 285 73.73 47.66 -60.75
C ALA A 285 72.53 47.00 -61.47
N LYS A 286 72.75 46.44 -62.67
CA LYS A 286 71.73 45.69 -63.42
C LYS A 286 71.31 44.40 -62.72
N SER A 287 72.22 43.65 -62.11
CA SER A 287 71.90 42.42 -61.37
C SER A 287 71.18 42.73 -60.04
N SER A 288 71.66 43.71 -59.28
CA SER A 288 71.00 44.19 -58.05
C SER A 288 69.59 44.72 -58.33
N ARG A 289 69.40 45.45 -59.44
CA ARG A 289 68.06 45.86 -59.87
C ARG A 289 67.15 44.67 -60.16
N LYS A 290 67.65 43.64 -60.87
CA LYS A 290 66.87 42.41 -61.14
C LYS A 290 66.48 41.68 -59.86
N THR A 291 67.40 41.50 -58.90
CA THR A 291 67.08 40.81 -57.64
C THR A 291 66.09 41.59 -56.79
N TRP A 292 66.15 42.93 -56.77
CA TRP A 292 65.10 43.76 -56.16
C TRP A 292 63.76 43.63 -56.88
N GLU A 293 63.72 43.72 -58.21
CA GLU A 293 62.48 43.54 -58.99
C GLU A 293 61.85 42.16 -58.78
N GLU A 294 62.66 41.09 -58.73
CA GLU A 294 62.21 39.72 -58.42
C GLU A 294 61.71 39.58 -56.98
N TRP A 295 62.39 40.21 -56.01
CA TRP A 295 61.96 40.24 -54.62
C TRP A 295 60.62 40.98 -54.46
N TYR A 296 60.45 42.14 -55.09
CA TYR A 296 59.19 42.88 -55.09
C TYR A 296 58.08 42.08 -55.79
N LYS A 297 58.33 41.46 -56.95
CA LYS A 297 57.37 40.57 -57.63
C LYS A 297 56.93 39.43 -56.70
N LYS A 298 57.87 38.75 -56.03
CA LYS A 298 57.61 37.65 -55.08
C LYS A 298 56.88 38.11 -53.81
N LYS A 299 57.16 39.33 -53.32
CA LYS A 299 56.45 39.93 -52.19
C LYS A 299 55.00 40.27 -52.57
N ILE A 300 54.78 40.78 -53.79
CA ILE A 300 53.45 41.09 -54.33
C ILE A 300 52.63 39.82 -54.57
N THR A 301 53.21 38.73 -55.13
CA THR A 301 52.48 37.46 -55.28
C THR A 301 52.09 36.88 -53.93
N HIS A 302 53.02 36.83 -52.97
CA HIS A 302 52.72 36.36 -51.60
C HIS A 302 51.62 37.20 -50.92
N ILE A 303 51.59 38.53 -51.12
CA ILE A 303 50.51 39.38 -50.59
C ILE A 303 49.17 39.05 -51.27
N LYS A 304 49.15 38.88 -52.60
CA LYS A 304 47.94 38.48 -53.35
C LYS A 304 47.44 37.08 -52.95
N GLU A 305 48.33 36.13 -52.74
CA GLU A 305 48.01 34.78 -52.27
C GLU A 305 47.48 34.76 -50.82
N ALA A 306 48.06 35.58 -49.94
CA ALA A 306 47.57 35.75 -48.57
C ALA A 306 46.17 36.40 -48.56
N GLY A 307 45.95 37.42 -49.40
CA GLY A 307 44.64 38.04 -49.61
C GLY A 307 43.58 37.05 -50.08
N LYS A 308 43.88 36.25 -51.11
CA LYS A 308 42.98 35.18 -51.58
C LYS A 308 42.65 34.14 -50.50
N LYS A 309 43.65 33.73 -49.69
CA LYS A 309 43.42 32.78 -48.59
C LYS A 309 42.51 33.35 -47.50
N PHE A 310 42.69 34.64 -47.18
CA PHE A 310 41.81 35.37 -46.26
C PHE A 310 40.38 35.48 -46.83
N GLU A 311 40.24 35.84 -48.10
CA GLU A 311 38.95 35.91 -48.82
C GLU A 311 38.21 34.56 -48.80
N THR A 312 38.88 33.44 -49.13
CA THR A 312 38.27 32.11 -49.05
C THR A 312 37.84 31.72 -47.64
N SER A 313 38.63 32.08 -46.62
CA SER A 313 38.29 31.83 -45.22
C SER A 313 37.09 32.68 -44.77
N GLN A 314 37.02 33.94 -45.22
CA GLN A 314 35.90 34.85 -44.96
C GLN A 314 34.60 34.38 -45.63
N ILE A 315 34.67 33.77 -46.82
CA ILE A 315 33.52 33.16 -47.49
C ILE A 315 33.03 31.94 -46.70
N GLN A 316 33.93 31.01 -46.33
CA GLN A 316 33.60 29.83 -45.52
C GLN A 316 32.96 30.21 -44.17
N ALA A 317 33.50 31.23 -43.48
CA ALA A 317 32.92 31.73 -42.23
C ALA A 317 31.52 32.35 -42.43
N ARG A 318 31.28 33.04 -43.56
CA ARG A 318 29.94 33.56 -43.91
C ARG A 318 28.93 32.46 -44.20
N GLU A 319 29.34 31.42 -44.93
CA GLU A 319 28.49 30.24 -45.16
C GLU A 319 28.12 29.54 -43.85
N GLU A 320 29.07 29.39 -42.93
CA GLU A 320 28.81 28.75 -41.63
C GLU A 320 27.83 29.57 -40.78
N VAL A 321 27.97 30.90 -40.78
CA VAL A 321 26.98 31.80 -40.15
C VAL A 321 25.59 31.70 -40.81
N ILE A 322 25.51 31.43 -42.11
CA ILE A 322 24.24 31.17 -42.81
C ILE A 322 23.68 29.80 -42.41
N ARG A 323 24.48 28.73 -42.40
CA ARG A 323 24.08 27.38 -41.95
C ARG A 323 23.53 27.40 -40.51
N ILE A 324 24.28 28.01 -39.58
CA ILE A 324 23.86 28.20 -38.19
C ILE A 324 22.55 29.01 -38.11
N ARG A 325 22.39 30.07 -38.90
CA ARG A 325 21.17 30.89 -38.90
C ARG A 325 19.94 30.13 -39.41
N VAL A 326 20.10 29.27 -40.43
CA VAL A 326 19.02 28.40 -40.92
C VAL A 326 18.63 27.38 -39.85
N PHE A 327 19.61 26.70 -39.24
CA PHE A 327 19.36 25.72 -38.17
C PHE A 327 18.71 26.36 -36.92
N VAL A 328 19.14 27.55 -36.52
CA VAL A 328 18.48 28.31 -35.43
C VAL A 328 17.04 28.66 -35.75
N ASN A 329 16.71 28.96 -37.02
CA ASN A 329 15.32 29.19 -37.43
C ASN A 329 14.49 27.88 -37.44
N GLU A 330 15.07 26.76 -37.86
CA GLU A 330 14.43 25.44 -37.79
C GLU A 330 14.14 24.98 -36.35
N LEU A 331 15.07 25.24 -35.42
CA LEU A 331 14.84 25.02 -33.99
C LEU A 331 13.75 25.94 -33.44
N ARG A 332 13.69 27.20 -33.88
CA ARG A 332 12.62 28.14 -33.50
C ARG A 332 11.24 27.72 -33.98
N THR A 333 11.11 27.18 -35.21
CA THR A 333 9.84 26.62 -35.66
C THR A 333 9.45 25.38 -34.85
N LYS A 334 10.40 24.46 -34.60
CA LYS A 334 10.15 23.28 -33.75
C LYS A 334 9.73 23.62 -32.32
N ILE A 335 10.26 24.70 -31.75
CA ILE A 335 9.82 25.22 -30.44
C ILE A 335 8.39 25.76 -30.53
N ALA A 336 8.08 26.59 -31.53
CA ALA A 336 6.72 27.11 -31.72
C ALA A 336 5.68 26.00 -31.97
N ASP A 337 6.02 24.99 -32.76
CA ASP A 337 5.17 23.81 -32.99
C ASP A 337 4.91 23.06 -31.67
N ALA A 338 5.96 22.83 -30.86
CA ALA A 338 5.84 22.20 -29.54
C ALA A 338 5.00 23.04 -28.56
N ASP A 339 5.17 24.37 -28.55
CA ASP A 339 4.37 25.28 -27.72
C ASP A 339 2.89 25.27 -28.13
N THR A 340 2.56 25.23 -29.43
CA THR A 340 1.17 25.10 -29.88
C THR A 340 0.56 23.75 -29.50
N MET A 341 1.31 22.65 -29.61
CA MET A 341 0.87 21.32 -29.17
C MET A 341 0.66 21.28 -27.65
N SER A 342 1.57 21.87 -26.88
CA SER A 342 1.45 22.02 -25.42
C SER A 342 0.20 22.81 -25.04
N SER A 343 -0.08 23.93 -25.73
CA SER A 343 -1.29 24.73 -25.54
C SER A 343 -2.58 23.96 -25.88
N GLN A 344 -2.57 23.16 -26.95
CA GLN A 344 -3.70 22.30 -27.31
C GLN A 344 -3.94 21.20 -26.26
N LEU A 345 -2.89 20.54 -25.78
CA LEU A 345 -3.00 19.54 -24.72
C LEU A 345 -3.48 20.15 -23.39
N ALA A 346 -3.00 21.34 -23.02
CA ALA A 346 -3.48 22.07 -21.84
C ALA A 346 -4.98 22.39 -21.94
N LYS A 347 -5.46 22.90 -23.08
CA LYS A 347 -6.90 23.10 -23.33
C LYS A 347 -7.69 21.80 -23.26
N ARG A 348 -7.16 20.72 -23.85
CA ARG A 348 -7.80 19.39 -23.84
C ARG A 348 -7.92 18.83 -22.41
N ILE A 349 -6.94 19.06 -21.55
CA ILE A 349 -7.00 18.72 -20.12
C ILE A 349 -8.08 19.54 -19.42
N GLU A 350 -8.15 20.85 -19.66
CA GLU A 350 -9.14 21.72 -19.01
C GLU A 350 -10.59 21.41 -19.45
N GLU A 351 -10.81 21.11 -20.74
CA GLU A 351 -12.08 20.57 -21.24
C GLU A 351 -12.50 19.28 -20.53
N MET A 352 -11.56 18.39 -20.24
CA MET A 352 -11.84 17.10 -19.59
C MET A 352 -12.11 17.27 -18.10
N LYS A 353 -11.43 18.21 -17.41
CA LYS A 353 -11.79 18.61 -16.04
C LYS A 353 -13.20 19.18 -15.98
N TYR A 354 -13.50 20.18 -16.83
CA TYR A 354 -14.80 20.85 -16.83
C TYR A 354 -15.96 19.87 -17.06
N ARG A 355 -15.77 18.86 -17.92
CA ARG A 355 -16.74 17.76 -18.08
C ARG A 355 -16.88 16.92 -16.82
N ALA A 356 -15.77 16.53 -16.18
CA ALA A 356 -15.79 15.74 -14.95
C ALA A 356 -16.43 16.50 -13.77
N ASP A 357 -16.19 17.80 -13.65
CA ASP A 357 -16.80 18.66 -12.62
C ASP A 357 -18.30 18.83 -12.85
N GLU A 358 -18.75 18.95 -14.10
CA GLU A 358 -20.18 19.04 -14.43
C GLU A 358 -20.89 17.67 -14.31
N GLU A 359 -20.24 16.57 -14.68
CA GLU A 359 -20.72 15.22 -14.38
C GLU A 359 -20.85 14.99 -12.86
N LEU A 360 -19.86 15.44 -12.07
CA LEU A 360 -19.91 15.39 -10.60
C LEU A 360 -21.13 16.16 -10.07
N ARG A 361 -21.35 17.40 -10.51
CA ARG A 361 -22.52 18.21 -10.13
C ARG A 361 -23.85 17.54 -10.47
N MET A 362 -23.94 16.90 -11.63
CA MET A 362 -25.14 16.15 -12.04
C MET A 362 -25.37 14.94 -11.13
N PHE A 363 -24.32 14.22 -10.72
CA PHE A 363 -24.42 13.14 -9.73
C PHE A 363 -24.76 13.66 -8.33
N GLU A 364 -24.19 14.78 -7.88
CA GLU A 364 -24.53 15.43 -6.61
C GLU A 364 -26.00 15.88 -6.59
N HIS A 365 -26.50 16.48 -7.67
CA HIS A 365 -27.90 16.88 -7.79
C HIS A 365 -28.84 15.66 -7.73
N ALA A 366 -28.52 14.59 -8.47
CA ALA A 366 -29.28 13.35 -8.45
C ALA A 366 -29.24 12.65 -7.08
N LEU A 367 -28.10 12.69 -6.37
CA LEU A 367 -27.96 12.15 -5.02
C LEU A 367 -28.86 12.92 -4.03
N ASN A 368 -28.79 14.25 -4.03
CA ASN A 368 -29.63 15.11 -3.20
C ASN A 368 -31.13 14.86 -3.46
N GLU A 369 -31.53 14.65 -4.72
CA GLU A 369 -32.91 14.31 -5.08
C GLU A 369 -33.32 12.93 -4.51
N LYS A 370 -32.42 11.92 -4.50
CA LYS A 370 -32.72 10.63 -3.88
C LYS A 370 -32.71 10.68 -2.36
N GLU A 371 -31.83 11.44 -1.73
CA GLU A 371 -31.86 11.65 -0.27
C GLU A 371 -33.15 12.36 0.18
N PHE A 372 -33.60 13.38 -0.55
CA PHE A 372 -34.89 14.04 -0.30
C PHE A 372 -36.07 13.06 -0.39
N ASN A 373 -36.13 12.26 -1.46
CA ASN A 373 -37.17 11.23 -1.61
C ASN A 373 -37.13 10.16 -0.50
N VAL A 374 -35.92 9.73 -0.08
CA VAL A 374 -35.73 8.79 1.03
C VAL A 374 -36.19 9.40 2.36
N ASN A 375 -35.88 10.66 2.63
CA ASN A 375 -36.30 11.33 3.87
C ASN A 375 -37.82 11.55 3.91
N LYS A 376 -38.44 11.97 2.79
CA LYS A 376 -39.91 12.02 2.65
C LYS A 376 -40.57 10.66 2.89
N MET A 377 -39.96 9.56 2.41
CA MET A 377 -40.47 8.21 2.69
C MET A 377 -40.31 7.80 4.16
N LYS A 378 -39.24 8.22 4.85
CA LYS A 378 -39.10 8.02 6.31
C LYS A 378 -40.17 8.79 7.08
N GLU A 379 -40.45 10.04 6.71
CA GLU A 379 -41.50 10.86 7.33
C GLU A 379 -42.88 10.22 7.16
N GLU A 380 -43.22 9.71 5.98
CA GLU A 380 -44.47 8.98 5.73
C GLU A 380 -44.55 7.67 6.54
N CYS A 381 -43.45 6.92 6.64
CA CYS A 381 -43.39 5.73 7.49
C CYS A 381 -43.56 6.06 8.99
N MET A 382 -42.92 7.13 9.49
CA MET A 382 -43.11 7.60 10.87
C MET A 382 -44.55 8.08 11.12
N ARG A 383 -45.15 8.82 10.18
CA ARG A 383 -46.54 9.27 10.24
C ARG A 383 -47.50 8.09 10.33
N MET A 384 -47.26 7.04 9.54
CA MET A 384 -48.06 5.82 9.57
C MET A 384 -47.81 4.98 10.83
N GLN A 385 -46.58 4.94 11.35
CA GLN A 385 -46.28 4.31 12.65
C GLN A 385 -47.06 4.97 13.79
N VAL A 386 -47.00 6.30 13.92
CA VAL A 386 -47.76 7.04 14.95
C VAL A 386 -49.28 6.83 14.79
N MET A 387 -49.78 6.75 13.56
CA MET A 387 -51.20 6.43 13.34
C MET A 387 -51.55 5.00 13.78
N ILE A 388 -50.66 4.02 13.59
CA ILE A 388 -50.83 2.64 14.07
C ILE A 388 -50.75 2.59 15.60
N GLU A 389 -49.82 3.32 16.23
CA GLU A 389 -49.69 3.41 17.69
C GLU A 389 -50.96 4.01 18.32
N ASN A 390 -51.49 5.11 17.78
CA ASN A 390 -52.76 5.71 18.20
C ASN A 390 -53.95 4.75 18.03
N LEU A 391 -53.98 3.95 16.95
CA LEU A 391 -55.03 2.94 16.73
C LEU A 391 -54.90 1.74 17.69
N LEU A 392 -53.67 1.35 18.06
CA LEU A 392 -53.41 0.33 19.08
C LEU A 392 -53.78 0.81 20.48
N GLU A 393 -53.50 2.08 20.80
CA GLU A 393 -53.95 2.71 22.04
C GLU A 393 -55.48 2.78 22.09
N TYR A 394 -56.15 3.24 21.03
CA TYR A 394 -57.61 3.26 20.95
C TYR A 394 -58.22 1.86 21.05
N GLN A 395 -57.64 0.84 20.39
CA GLN A 395 -58.04 -0.56 20.54
C GLN A 395 -57.84 -1.07 21.98
N THR A 396 -56.76 -0.67 22.65
CA THR A 396 -56.47 -1.05 24.04
C THR A 396 -57.45 -0.37 25.00
N ASN A 397 -57.75 0.91 24.80
CA ASN A 397 -58.75 1.65 25.56
C ASN A 397 -60.14 1.06 25.37
N LEU A 398 -60.58 0.73 24.15
CA LEU A 398 -61.84 0.01 23.92
C LEU A 398 -61.87 -1.38 24.57
N ARG A 399 -60.76 -2.13 24.57
CA ARG A 399 -60.68 -3.42 25.30
C ARG A 399 -60.78 -3.23 26.82
N ASN A 400 -60.15 -2.20 27.36
CA ASN A 400 -60.24 -1.83 28.77
C ASN A 400 -61.66 -1.36 29.15
N GLU A 401 -62.33 -0.62 28.27
CA GLU A 401 -63.70 -0.16 28.43
C GLU A 401 -64.69 -1.34 28.36
N ILE A 402 -64.56 -2.23 27.36
CA ILE A 402 -65.36 -3.47 27.24
C ILE A 402 -65.14 -4.39 28.43
N THR A 403 -63.92 -4.49 28.98
CA THR A 403 -63.68 -5.26 30.21
C THR A 403 -64.17 -4.54 31.46
N HIS A 404 -64.27 -3.21 31.47
CA HIS A 404 -64.97 -2.47 32.52
C HIS A 404 -66.49 -2.67 32.46
N TYR A 405 -67.10 -2.61 31.27
CA TYR A 405 -68.52 -2.89 31.11
C TYR A 405 -68.86 -4.35 31.41
N ARG A 406 -68.00 -5.31 31.03
CA ARG A 406 -68.12 -6.71 31.50
C ARG A 406 -68.05 -6.77 33.02
N LYS A 407 -67.03 -6.18 33.66
CA LYS A 407 -66.96 -6.11 35.13
C LYS A 407 -68.17 -5.41 35.77
N LEU A 408 -68.80 -4.44 35.11
CA LEU A 408 -70.03 -3.79 35.59
C LEU A 408 -71.26 -4.70 35.44
N ILE A 409 -71.32 -5.53 34.41
CA ILE A 409 -72.34 -6.57 34.24
C ILE A 409 -72.10 -7.70 35.25
N ASP A 410 -70.87 -8.20 35.37
CA ASP A 410 -70.45 -9.17 36.38
C ASP A 410 -70.76 -8.63 37.80
N ASN A 411 -70.48 -7.35 38.07
CA ASN A 411 -70.83 -6.71 39.35
C ASN A 411 -72.33 -6.48 39.51
N ALA A 412 -73.12 -6.32 38.43
CA ALA A 412 -74.58 -6.23 38.52
C ALA A 412 -75.22 -7.60 38.82
N GLU A 413 -74.67 -8.69 38.26
CA GLU A 413 -75.06 -10.07 38.60
C GLU A 413 -74.62 -10.44 40.02
N ASN A 414 -73.42 -10.00 40.45
CA ASN A 414 -72.92 -10.19 41.81
C ASN A 414 -73.46 -9.17 42.84
N LEU A 415 -74.19 -8.12 42.43
CA LEU A 415 -74.80 -7.12 43.36
C LEU A 415 -75.92 -7.70 44.23
N ARG A 416 -76.23 -8.99 44.09
CA ARG A 416 -77.06 -9.74 45.02
C ARG A 416 -76.31 -10.20 46.29
N THR A 417 -74.98 -10.08 46.34
CA THR A 417 -74.17 -10.55 47.49
C THR A 417 -73.05 -9.59 47.93
N THR A 418 -73.25 -9.06 49.14
CA THR A 418 -72.20 -8.74 50.13
C THR A 418 -71.38 -7.45 49.95
N TYR A 419 -71.70 -6.47 50.81
CA TYR A 419 -70.81 -5.36 51.17
C TYR A 419 -69.59 -5.85 51.96
N GLN A 420 -68.42 -5.22 51.76
CA GLN A 420 -67.74 -4.51 52.86
C GLN A 420 -66.67 -3.55 52.35
N SER A 421 -66.41 -2.49 53.13
CA SER A 421 -65.31 -1.55 52.94
C SER A 421 -64.05 -2.05 53.63
N ASN A 422 -62.87 -1.58 53.19
CA ASN A 422 -62.05 -0.70 54.06
C ASN A 422 -60.88 -0.04 53.32
N PHE A 423 -60.36 0.99 53.97
CA PHE A 423 -59.28 1.89 53.55
C PHE A 423 -58.00 1.55 54.33
N VAL A 424 -56.81 1.76 53.73
CA VAL A 424 -55.58 2.27 54.35
C VAL A 424 -54.45 2.33 53.31
N ILE A 425 -53.53 3.28 53.50
CA ILE A 425 -52.35 3.55 52.68
C ILE A 425 -51.12 2.99 53.41
N ASP A 426 -50.12 2.47 52.71
CA ASP A 426 -48.74 2.59 53.21
C ASP A 426 -47.66 2.51 52.12
N THR A 427 -46.50 3.10 52.40
CA THR A 427 -45.29 3.11 51.54
C THR A 427 -44.05 2.79 52.38
N PRO A 428 -43.03 2.12 51.82
CA PRO A 428 -41.76 2.85 51.69
C PRO A 428 -40.87 2.50 50.48
N SER A 429 -39.85 3.34 50.27
CA SER A 429 -38.68 3.18 49.38
C SER A 429 -37.43 2.81 50.25
N PRO A 430 -36.15 2.84 49.81
CA PRO A 430 -35.55 3.04 48.47
C PRO A 430 -34.36 2.08 48.15
N VAL A 431 -33.60 2.32 47.05
CA VAL A 431 -32.14 2.64 47.06
C VAL A 431 -31.52 2.61 45.62
N MET A 432 -31.01 3.78 45.18
CA MET A 432 -29.81 4.10 44.35
C MET A 432 -29.23 3.06 43.34
N ARG A 433 -28.75 3.41 42.13
CA ARG A 433 -27.88 4.55 41.73
C ARG A 433 -28.02 4.97 40.24
N ASN A 434 -27.93 6.29 40.00
CA ASN A 434 -26.98 7.10 39.16
C ASN A 434 -26.19 6.40 38.02
N THR A 435 -25.81 7.02 36.89
CA THR A 435 -25.54 8.43 36.46
C THR A 435 -26.00 8.67 34.99
N THR A 436 -26.62 9.79 34.56
CA THR A 436 -26.04 11.10 34.08
C THR A 436 -24.95 10.98 32.98
N SER A 437 -24.81 11.89 31.97
CA SER A 437 -25.24 13.30 31.82
C SER A 437 -25.43 13.77 30.34
N TYR A 438 -25.75 15.06 30.14
CA TYR A 438 -26.12 15.74 28.87
C TYR A 438 -24.93 16.45 28.13
N HIS A 439 -25.23 17.17 27.05
CA HIS A 439 -24.28 17.76 26.07
C HIS A 439 -23.74 19.19 26.38
N SER A 440 -22.74 19.60 25.58
CA SER A 440 -22.55 20.92 24.91
C SER A 440 -21.43 21.91 25.36
N ASN A 441 -20.89 22.60 24.34
CA ASN A 441 -20.25 23.93 24.29
C ASN A 441 -18.91 24.25 25.01
N GLY A 442 -17.82 24.38 24.21
CA GLY A 442 -17.28 25.71 23.82
C GLY A 442 -16.01 26.30 24.49
N SER A 443 -15.05 26.73 23.65
CA SER A 443 -13.88 27.63 23.93
C SER A 443 -12.80 27.17 24.94
N ALA A 444 -11.59 27.76 25.00
CA ALA A 444 -10.65 28.34 24.00
C ALA A 444 -9.31 28.74 24.70
N PHE A 445 -8.16 28.78 23.98
CA PHE A 445 -6.82 29.19 24.46
C PHE A 445 -6.23 28.36 25.64
N THR A 446 -4.94 28.38 26.02
CA THR A 446 -3.75 29.19 25.61
C THR A 446 -2.49 28.31 25.44
N MET A 447 -1.44 28.87 24.83
CA MET A 447 -0.12 28.26 24.55
C MET A 447 0.78 27.98 25.78
N ASN A 448 1.99 27.42 25.51
CA ASN A 448 3.28 27.62 26.20
C ASN A 448 3.65 26.72 27.40
N VAL A 449 4.93 26.32 27.63
CA VAL A 449 6.15 26.24 26.76
C VAL A 449 7.29 25.44 27.45
N ARG A 450 8.16 24.75 26.69
CA ARG A 450 9.53 24.24 27.07
C ARG A 450 9.65 23.31 28.29
N ASP A 451 10.79 22.71 28.65
CA ASP A 451 11.96 22.10 27.95
C ASP A 451 12.42 20.97 28.92
N SER A 452 12.97 19.82 28.50
CA SER A 452 14.43 19.57 28.43
C SER A 452 14.72 18.06 28.27
N HIS A 453 15.94 17.75 27.80
CA HIS A 453 16.90 16.70 28.21
C HIS A 453 16.49 15.68 29.33
N ASP A 454 16.96 14.42 29.35
CA ASP A 454 18.17 13.87 28.70
C ASP A 454 18.22 12.31 28.57
N HIS A 455 19.26 11.78 27.90
CA HIS A 455 20.12 10.60 28.22
C HIS A 455 19.58 9.36 29.05
N VAL A 456 19.94 8.07 28.84
CA VAL A 456 21.09 7.40 28.13
C VAL A 456 20.99 5.83 28.05
N ILE A 457 21.89 5.19 27.25
CA ILE A 457 22.45 3.78 27.33
C ILE A 457 21.63 2.52 26.86
N HIS A 458 22.27 1.73 25.96
CA HIS A 458 22.42 0.25 25.74
C HIS A 458 21.34 -0.78 26.22
N HIS A 459 21.27 -2.04 25.73
CA HIS A 459 22.32 -2.96 25.21
C HIS A 459 21.82 -3.96 24.13
N ASP A 460 22.78 -4.75 23.64
CA ASP A 460 22.78 -5.83 22.64
C ASP A 460 21.84 -7.03 23.00
N SER A 461 21.67 -8.15 22.24
CA SER A 461 22.58 -8.87 21.33
C SER A 461 21.87 -9.93 20.44
N TYR A 462 22.60 -10.48 19.45
CA TYR A 462 22.49 -11.85 18.87
C TYR A 462 21.19 -12.26 18.08
N GLU A 463 21.21 -13.10 17.03
CA GLU A 463 22.24 -13.58 16.06
C GLU A 463 21.55 -14.34 14.88
N ILE A 464 22.30 -15.18 14.14
CA ILE A 464 21.88 -16.31 13.26
C ILE A 464 21.68 -16.07 11.74
N SER A 465 22.80 -16.30 11.02
CA SER A 465 22.99 -17.10 9.78
C SER A 465 22.46 -16.68 8.40
N ASN A 466 23.42 -16.46 7.50
CA ASN A 466 23.70 -17.23 6.26
C ASN A 466 22.61 -17.51 5.20
N THR A 467 22.92 -17.14 3.95
CA THR A 467 23.09 -18.11 2.84
C THR A 467 24.07 -17.56 1.79
N SER A 468 24.59 -18.40 0.89
CA SER A 468 25.79 -18.13 0.06
C SER A 468 25.58 -18.43 -1.43
N ARG A 469 26.64 -18.20 -2.25
CA ARG A 469 26.83 -18.63 -3.67
C ARG A 469 26.11 -17.73 -4.71
N GLU A 470 26.55 -17.56 -5.96
CA GLU A 470 27.79 -17.79 -6.75
C GLU A 470 27.68 -16.84 -8.00
N SER A 471 28.63 -16.60 -8.92
CA SER A 471 29.82 -17.33 -9.41
C SER A 471 30.86 -16.37 -10.08
N TYR A 472 31.77 -16.93 -10.88
CA TYR A 472 32.83 -16.33 -11.73
C TYR A 472 32.30 -15.84 -13.12
N ASP A 473 33.05 -15.34 -14.12
CA ASP A 473 34.51 -15.28 -14.48
C ASP A 473 34.72 -14.11 -15.53
N ILE A 474 35.79 -13.83 -16.33
CA ILE A 474 37.08 -14.46 -16.71
C ILE A 474 38.11 -13.44 -17.29
N SER A 475 39.43 -13.67 -17.10
CA SER A 475 40.62 -13.14 -17.84
C SER A 475 40.91 -11.62 -17.92
N ASN A 476 42.13 -11.07 -17.72
CA ASN A 476 43.55 -11.36 -18.09
C ASN A 476 44.06 -10.78 -19.43
N LEU A 477 45.08 -9.91 -19.36
CA LEU A 477 46.19 -9.83 -20.33
C LEU A 477 47.47 -9.24 -19.68
N SER A 478 48.65 -9.59 -20.18
CA SER A 478 49.98 -9.32 -19.59
C SER A 478 50.67 -8.05 -20.19
N SER A 479 51.81 -7.52 -19.70
CA SER A 479 53.13 -8.19 -19.75
C SER A 479 54.27 -7.45 -18.99
N ILE A 480 55.01 -8.23 -18.19
CA ILE A 480 56.49 -8.27 -18.01
C ILE A 480 57.31 -6.96 -18.12
N ASN A 481 57.92 -6.56 -17.00
CA ASN A 481 59.35 -6.21 -16.94
C ASN A 481 59.89 -6.48 -15.51
N SER A 482 61.08 -7.08 -15.37
CA SER A 482 61.52 -7.67 -14.09
C SER A 482 62.66 -6.92 -13.41
N GLN A 483 62.36 -6.25 -12.28
CA GLN A 483 63.35 -5.83 -11.29
C GLN A 483 63.37 -6.82 -10.13
N GLN A 484 64.55 -7.28 -9.69
CA GLN A 484 64.65 -8.28 -8.61
C GLN A 484 64.74 -7.62 -7.23
N PHE A 485 63.58 -7.36 -6.64
CA PHE A 485 63.46 -6.96 -5.24
C PHE A 485 63.54 -8.17 -4.31
N ARG A 486 63.88 -7.93 -3.03
CA ARG A 486 63.67 -8.90 -1.95
C ARG A 486 62.76 -8.29 -0.88
N SER A 487 61.74 -9.05 -0.49
CA SER A 487 60.89 -8.75 0.65
C SER A 487 61.03 -9.83 1.73
N TYR A 488 60.74 -9.44 2.97
CA TYR A 488 60.61 -10.31 4.12
C TYR A 488 59.38 -9.86 4.93
N SER A 489 58.64 -10.82 5.48
CA SER A 489 57.42 -10.58 6.25
C SER A 489 57.25 -11.65 7.33
N ARG A 490 56.99 -11.22 8.56
CA ARG A 490 56.81 -12.05 9.74
C ARG A 490 55.37 -11.93 10.23
N GLY A 491 54.56 -12.93 9.89
CA GLY A 491 53.12 -12.95 10.16
C GLY A 491 52.28 -12.46 8.98
N ASP A 492 51.13 -11.87 9.29
CA ASP A 492 50.02 -11.69 8.34
C ASP A 492 50.20 -10.51 7.38
N VAL A 493 50.93 -9.48 7.77
CA VAL A 493 51.15 -8.24 6.99
C VAL A 493 52.42 -8.33 6.15
N LYS A 494 52.36 -7.91 4.88
CA LYS A 494 53.48 -8.02 3.91
C LYS A 494 53.71 -6.72 3.14
N LEU A 495 54.98 -6.43 2.83
CA LEU A 495 55.37 -5.41 1.85
C LEU A 495 55.65 -6.14 0.54
N ILE A 496 54.91 -5.84 -0.53
CA ILE A 496 54.83 -6.74 -1.70
C ILE A 496 55.47 -6.18 -2.95
N GLU A 497 55.05 -5.02 -3.45
CA GLU A 497 55.67 -4.43 -4.65
C GLU A 497 55.41 -2.92 -4.76
N HIS A 498 56.20 -2.26 -5.61
CA HIS A 498 56.07 -0.85 -5.96
C HIS A 498 55.42 -0.72 -7.34
N LYS A 499 54.39 0.14 -7.43
CA LYS A 499 54.00 0.81 -8.67
C LYS A 499 53.94 2.31 -8.39
N ASP A 500 54.35 3.10 -9.37
CA ASP A 500 54.11 4.54 -9.47
C ASP A 500 54.42 5.33 -8.18
N GLU A 501 55.66 5.18 -7.69
CA GLU A 501 56.27 5.92 -6.56
C GLU A 501 55.68 5.65 -5.17
N SER A 502 55.02 4.48 -5.01
CA SER A 502 54.38 4.03 -3.77
C SER A 502 55.03 2.80 -3.12
N ILE A 503 54.81 2.65 -1.80
CA ILE A 503 55.07 1.41 -1.05
C ILE A 503 53.72 0.75 -0.72
N VAL A 504 53.46 -0.44 -1.29
CA VAL A 504 52.22 -1.17 -1.02
C VAL A 504 52.40 -2.20 0.09
N ILE A 505 51.51 -2.11 1.09
CA ILE A 505 51.35 -3.07 2.18
C ILE A 505 50.08 -3.87 1.95
N GLU A 506 50.13 -5.19 2.11
CA GLU A 506 48.98 -6.10 1.98
C GLU A 506 48.75 -6.90 3.26
N ASN A 507 47.48 -7.07 3.63
CA ASN A 507 47.10 -8.06 4.62
C ASN A 507 46.89 -9.43 3.95
N SER A 508 47.88 -10.30 4.09
CA SER A 508 47.88 -11.63 3.49
C SER A 508 47.13 -12.70 4.31
N ASN A 509 46.40 -12.30 5.35
CA ASN A 509 45.44 -13.15 6.05
C ASN A 509 44.06 -13.04 5.40
N ASN A 510 43.53 -14.17 4.91
CA ASN A 510 42.24 -14.21 4.20
C ASN A 510 41.01 -14.03 5.10
N TYR A 511 41.15 -13.95 6.43
CA TYR A 511 40.02 -14.03 7.38
C TYR A 511 40.04 -13.01 8.53
N LYS A 512 41.17 -12.36 8.82
CA LYS A 512 41.28 -11.38 9.91
C LYS A 512 41.79 -10.04 9.40
N SER A 513 41.09 -8.95 9.73
CA SER A 513 41.64 -7.61 9.64
C SER A 513 42.76 -7.43 10.67
N LYS A 514 43.72 -6.56 10.36
CA LYS A 514 44.80 -6.16 11.27
C LYS A 514 44.70 -4.66 11.55
N ASP A 515 44.91 -4.26 12.79
CA ASP A 515 45.12 -2.87 13.17
C ASP A 515 46.60 -2.50 12.96
N LEU A 516 46.84 -1.35 12.34
CA LEU A 516 48.16 -0.76 12.06
C LEU A 516 48.36 0.57 12.83
N SER A 517 47.43 0.95 13.72
CA SER A 517 47.50 2.20 14.48
C SER A 517 48.84 2.38 15.20
N ASN A 518 49.50 3.52 14.98
CA ASN A 518 50.82 3.86 15.53
C ASN A 518 52.01 3.00 15.06
N TRP A 519 51.80 2.07 14.11
CA TRP A 519 52.92 1.36 13.46
C TRP A 519 53.84 2.34 12.73
N LYS A 520 55.07 1.92 12.42
CA LYS A 520 56.12 2.77 11.86
C LYS A 520 56.70 2.16 10.59
N LEU A 521 56.81 2.96 9.54
CA LEU A 521 57.50 2.61 8.30
C LEU A 521 58.76 3.47 8.17
N HIS A 522 59.92 2.88 8.48
CA HIS A 522 61.22 3.52 8.34
C HIS A 522 61.77 3.34 6.91
N HIS A 523 62.19 4.43 6.27
CA HIS A 523 62.76 4.39 4.92
C HIS A 523 64.24 4.79 4.93
N TYR A 524 65.10 3.91 4.41
CA TYR A 524 66.55 4.05 4.37
C TYR A 524 67.08 4.13 2.93
N VAL A 525 68.02 5.03 2.70
CA VAL A 525 68.69 5.24 1.40
C VAL A 525 70.20 5.31 1.64
N ASP A 526 70.99 4.50 0.92
CA ASP A 526 72.42 4.28 1.18
C ASP A 526 72.73 3.87 2.65
N GLY A 527 71.74 3.26 3.33
CA GLY A 527 71.83 2.84 4.73
C GLY A 527 71.53 3.93 5.77
N ALA A 528 71.34 5.19 5.36
CA ALA A 528 70.91 6.27 6.25
C ALA A 528 69.37 6.35 6.31
N LEU A 529 68.80 6.51 7.50
CA LEU A 529 67.37 6.75 7.69
C LEU A 529 67.01 8.13 7.09
N ARG A 530 66.14 8.13 6.06
CA ARG A 530 65.64 9.37 5.43
C ARG A 530 64.40 9.94 6.11
N GLY A 531 63.59 9.06 6.69
CA GLY A 531 62.38 9.45 7.41
C GLY A 531 61.61 8.24 7.91
N THR A 532 60.61 8.52 8.73
CA THR A 532 59.69 7.54 9.32
C THR A 532 58.28 8.01 9.02
N PHE A 533 57.45 7.16 8.44
CA PHE A 533 56.01 7.37 8.39
C PHE A 533 55.37 6.65 9.59
N ILE A 534 54.37 7.26 10.20
CA ILE A 534 53.63 6.71 11.34
C ILE A 534 52.16 6.61 10.91
N PHE A 535 51.56 5.42 11.05
CA PHE A 535 50.18 5.22 10.64
C PHE A 535 49.21 5.97 11.57
N PRO A 536 48.20 6.67 11.01
CA PRO A 536 47.14 7.29 11.80
C PRO A 536 46.43 6.30 12.73
N VAL A 537 45.91 6.81 13.85
CA VAL A 537 45.07 6.03 14.77
C VAL A 537 43.79 5.59 14.05
N ALA A 538 43.35 4.36 14.31
CA ALA A 538 42.26 3.65 13.63
C ALA A 538 42.54 3.27 12.16
N THR A 539 43.82 3.17 11.75
CA THR A 539 44.17 2.57 10.45
C THR A 539 44.06 1.05 10.52
N HIS A 540 42.95 0.50 10.04
CA HIS A 540 42.77 -0.95 9.87
C HIS A 540 43.03 -1.37 8.42
N ILE A 541 43.51 -2.60 8.24
CA ILE A 541 43.64 -3.26 6.94
C ILE A 541 42.84 -4.57 6.96
N HIS A 542 41.81 -4.66 6.13
CA HIS A 542 40.90 -5.80 6.01
C HIS A 542 41.57 -7.00 5.30
N PRO A 543 40.98 -8.21 5.35
CA PRO A 543 41.53 -9.38 4.68
C PRO A 543 41.76 -9.17 3.18
N LEU A 544 42.97 -9.48 2.68
CA LEU A 544 43.40 -9.27 1.29
C LEU A 544 43.37 -7.80 0.81
N GLU A 545 43.12 -6.84 1.70
CA GLU A 545 43.19 -5.42 1.40
C GLU A 545 44.65 -4.97 1.24
N LYS A 546 44.85 -3.92 0.43
CA LYS A 546 46.14 -3.31 0.14
C LYS A 546 46.08 -1.82 0.47
N ILE A 547 47.06 -1.34 1.22
CA ILE A 547 47.27 0.08 1.50
C ILE A 547 48.52 0.52 0.75
N SER A 548 48.36 1.41 -0.22
CA SER A 548 49.47 2.13 -0.84
C SER A 548 49.86 3.32 0.03
N ILE A 549 51.17 3.53 0.16
CA ILE A 549 51.74 4.67 0.87
C ILE A 549 52.57 5.49 -0.13
N HIS A 550 52.15 6.73 -0.34
CA HIS A 550 52.71 7.64 -1.33
C HIS A 550 53.63 8.69 -0.71
N SER A 551 54.67 9.09 -1.44
CA SER A 551 55.44 10.28 -1.05
C SER A 551 54.75 11.56 -1.53
N LEU A 552 55.10 12.69 -0.89
CA LEU A 552 54.51 14.00 -1.20
C LEU A 552 54.89 14.54 -2.61
N ALA A 553 55.71 13.81 -3.37
CA ALA A 553 56.10 14.13 -4.74
C ALA A 553 55.34 13.33 -5.83
N SER A 554 54.64 12.26 -5.48
CA SER A 554 53.93 11.42 -6.44
C SER A 554 52.63 12.09 -6.95
N ALA A 555 52.23 11.78 -8.18
CA ALA A 555 51.13 12.47 -8.88
C ALA A 555 49.75 11.79 -8.74
N ASN A 556 49.65 10.67 -8.01
CA ASN A 556 48.41 9.92 -7.80
C ASN A 556 47.77 10.35 -6.47
N LEU A 557 46.46 10.65 -6.46
CA LEU A 557 45.86 11.48 -5.42
C LEU A 557 44.42 11.08 -5.02
N LEU A 558 44.11 9.77 -5.00
CA LEU A 558 42.77 9.24 -4.64
C LEU A 558 42.90 8.07 -3.64
N ASP A 559 42.16 8.15 -2.53
CA ASP A 559 41.94 7.11 -1.50
C ASP A 559 43.16 6.39 -0.86
N GLU A 560 44.40 6.87 -1.09
CA GLU A 560 45.63 6.25 -0.59
C GLU A 560 46.33 7.09 0.51
N LEU A 561 47.18 6.48 1.34
CA LEU A 561 47.80 7.16 2.50
C LEU A 561 49.06 7.94 2.12
N PHE A 562 49.15 9.20 2.54
CA PHE A 562 50.27 10.10 2.22
C PHE A 562 51.33 10.17 3.33
N ALA A 563 52.59 9.83 2.99
CA ALA A 563 53.74 9.88 3.89
C ALA A 563 54.30 11.31 4.05
N THR A 564 53.57 12.17 4.77
CA THR A 564 53.96 13.57 5.03
C THR A 564 55.32 13.76 5.71
N GLN A 565 55.82 12.73 6.40
CA GLN A 565 57.13 12.71 7.07
C GLN A 565 58.27 12.12 6.21
N ILE A 566 57.97 11.67 4.97
CA ILE A 566 58.95 11.16 4.01
C ILE A 566 58.78 11.92 2.69
N TYR A 567 59.50 13.04 2.57
CA TYR A 567 59.40 14.01 1.45
C TYR A 567 59.38 13.37 0.06
N SER A 568 60.18 12.33 -0.13
CA SER A 568 60.27 11.52 -1.34
C SER A 568 60.70 10.11 -0.94
N PHE A 569 60.02 9.08 -1.42
CA PHE A 569 60.57 7.73 -1.41
C PHE A 569 61.59 7.62 -2.55
N ASP A 570 62.83 7.29 -2.23
CA ASP A 570 63.83 6.97 -3.26
C ASP A 570 63.74 5.46 -3.53
N PHE A 571 63.52 5.10 -4.79
CA PHE A 571 63.44 3.70 -5.25
C PHE A 571 64.65 3.29 -6.10
N SER A 572 65.71 4.10 -6.10
CA SER A 572 66.98 3.76 -6.74
C SER A 572 67.74 2.66 -5.99
N LYS A 573 68.99 2.37 -6.40
CA LYS A 573 69.79 1.28 -5.86
C LYS A 573 70.19 1.57 -4.41
N ARG A 574 70.14 0.56 -3.55
CA ARG A 574 70.49 0.60 -2.10
C ARG A 574 69.44 1.28 -1.20
N THR A 575 68.19 0.96 -1.45
CA THR A 575 67.02 1.43 -0.70
C THR A 575 66.43 0.27 0.11
N LYS A 576 66.11 0.50 1.40
CA LYS A 576 65.41 -0.45 2.30
C LYS A 576 64.26 0.28 3.00
N SER A 577 63.06 -0.26 2.94
CA SER A 577 61.94 0.17 3.78
C SER A 577 61.62 -0.92 4.80
N VAL A 578 61.35 -0.54 6.04
CA VAL A 578 61.16 -1.44 7.19
C VAL A 578 59.86 -1.08 7.90
N LEU A 579 58.94 -2.05 8.01
CA LEU A 579 57.72 -1.93 8.78
C LEU A 579 57.92 -2.52 10.17
N VAL A 580 57.53 -1.73 11.16
CA VAL A 580 57.71 -1.95 12.58
C VAL A 580 56.37 -1.75 13.27
N ASP A 581 56.03 -2.58 14.25
CA ASP A 581 54.76 -2.49 14.97
C ASP A 581 54.76 -1.45 16.10
N ASP A 582 53.65 -1.40 16.85
CA ASP A 582 53.46 -0.54 18.01
C ASP A 582 54.33 -0.93 19.23
N ALA A 583 54.99 -2.10 19.20
CA ALA A 583 55.94 -2.58 20.20
C ALA A 583 57.43 -2.40 19.78
N ASP A 584 57.67 -1.77 18.62
CA ASP A 584 58.98 -1.61 17.98
C ASP A 584 59.64 -2.93 17.48
N GLU A 585 58.88 -4.00 17.19
CA GLU A 585 59.39 -5.21 16.51
C GLU A 585 59.37 -5.10 14.96
N GLU A 586 60.42 -5.58 14.27
CA GLU A 586 60.48 -5.65 12.79
C GLU A 586 59.51 -6.72 12.25
N ILE A 587 58.35 -6.27 11.76
CA ILE A 587 57.30 -7.10 11.13
C ILE A 587 57.69 -7.47 9.69
N GLY A 588 58.39 -6.59 8.97
CA GLY A 588 58.80 -6.90 7.61
C GLY A 588 59.66 -5.81 6.97
N TRP A 589 60.29 -6.16 5.86
CA TRP A 589 61.07 -5.21 5.08
C TRP A 589 61.01 -5.48 3.59
N TYR A 590 61.31 -4.44 2.82
CA TYR A 590 61.41 -4.44 1.36
C TYR A 590 62.71 -3.76 0.95
N ALA A 591 63.53 -4.39 0.11
CA ALA A 591 64.83 -3.83 -0.28
C ALA A 591 65.17 -4.06 -1.76
N HIS A 592 65.74 -3.03 -2.40
CA HIS A 592 66.33 -3.13 -3.73
C HIS A 592 67.73 -3.76 -3.64
N VAL A 593 67.85 -5.06 -3.92
CA VAL A 593 69.12 -5.80 -3.87
C VAL A 593 69.80 -5.82 -5.24
N SER A 594 70.81 -4.96 -5.44
CA SER A 594 71.72 -5.09 -6.58
C SER A 594 72.81 -6.11 -6.28
N TYR A 595 72.80 -7.26 -6.94
CA TYR A 595 73.93 -8.19 -6.93
C TYR A 595 75.17 -7.53 -7.54
N SER A 596 76.25 -7.46 -6.78
CA SER A 596 77.62 -7.47 -7.30
C SER A 596 78.11 -8.92 -7.36
N HIS A 597 78.71 -9.30 -8.48
CA HIS A 597 79.79 -10.29 -8.49
C HIS A 597 81.11 -9.55 -8.27
#